data_AF-A0A956DDM1-F1
#
_entry.id   AF-A0A956DDM1-F1
#
_cell.length_a   1.000
_cell.length_b   1.000
_cell.length_c   1.000
_cell.angle_alpha   90.00
_cell.angle_beta   90.00
_cell.angle_gamma   90.00
#
_symmetry.space_group_name_H-M   'P 1'
#
loop_
_entity.id
_entity.type
_entity.pdbx_description
1 polymer ?
#
loop_
_entity_poly.entity_id
_entity_poly.type
_entity_poly.pdbx_seq_one_letter_code
_entity_poly.pdbx_strand_id
1 'polypeptide(L)'
;EAKSAVTPSALSLPSAEGSIEGMGESFSPVLSSGAATFSVPVALPSGRAGVQPSLGLSYGSTNGNGPVGFGWGFSVPMIVRQSDRGLPRYVDEPAWT
;
A
#
# COMPACT_ATOMS: atom_id res chain seq x y z
N GLU A 1 -30.85 7.27 -45.24
CA GLU A 1 -30.35 7.86 -43.98
C GLU A 1 -30.50 6.87 -42.85
N ALA A 2 -29.41 6.54 -42.16
CA ALA A 2 -29.43 5.79 -40.91
C ALA A 2 -28.45 6.45 -39.95
N LYS A 3 -28.97 7.29 -39.04
CA LYS A 3 -28.17 7.98 -38.02
C LYS A 3 -28.12 7.09 -36.77
N SER A 4 -27.21 6.12 -36.76
CA SER A 4 -26.90 5.34 -35.56
C SER A 4 -25.94 6.14 -34.68
N ALA A 5 -26.46 6.71 -33.59
CA ALA A 5 -25.73 7.56 -32.66
C ALA A 5 -25.09 6.78 -31.48
N VAL A 6 -24.62 5.55 -31.73
CA VAL A 6 -23.92 4.76 -30.72
C VAL A 6 -22.62 4.24 -31.32
N THR A 7 -21.50 4.80 -30.88
CA THR A 7 -20.16 4.27 -31.20
C THR A 7 -20.09 2.81 -30.74
N PRO A 8 -19.80 1.84 -31.63
CA PRO A 8 -19.74 0.41 -31.28
C PRO A 8 -18.52 0.04 -30.42
N SER A 9 -17.73 1.02 -29.99
CA SER A 9 -16.56 0.85 -29.13
C SER A 9 -16.88 0.55 -27.66
N ALA A 10 -18.16 0.50 -27.26
CA ALA A 10 -18.57 0.38 -25.86
C ALA A 10 -18.36 -1.02 -25.23
N LEU A 11 -18.10 -2.05 -26.04
CA LEU A 11 -17.78 -3.40 -25.54
C LEU A 11 -16.67 -4.03 -26.39
N SER A 12 -15.42 -3.75 -26.05
CA SER A 12 -14.30 -4.58 -26.46
C SER A 12 -14.13 -5.72 -25.46
N LEU A 13 -14.04 -6.96 -25.95
CA LEU A 13 -13.57 -8.07 -25.13
C LEU A 13 -12.13 -7.78 -24.69
N PRO A 14 -11.75 -8.09 -23.45
CA PRO A 14 -10.37 -7.96 -23.04
C PRO A 14 -9.51 -8.84 -23.95
N SER A 15 -8.55 -8.23 -24.64
CA SER A 15 -7.52 -8.95 -25.38
C SER A 15 -6.65 -9.69 -24.38
N ALA A 16 -6.90 -10.98 -24.20
CA ALA A 16 -6.08 -11.85 -23.36
C ALA A 16 -4.77 -12.17 -24.09
N GLU A 17 -3.83 -11.23 -24.08
CA GLU A 17 -2.44 -11.53 -24.42
C GLU A 17 -1.84 -12.31 -23.23
N GLY A 18 -1.33 -13.51 -23.49
CA GLY A 18 -0.94 -14.49 -22.47
C GLY A 18 0.37 -14.18 -21.75
N SER A 19 0.45 -13.06 -21.03
CA SER A 19 1.53 -12.77 -20.07
C SER A 19 1.09 -13.13 -18.65
N ILE A 20 1.87 -13.98 -17.97
CA ILE A 20 1.71 -14.19 -16.53
C ILE A 20 2.44 -13.03 -15.85
N GLU A 21 1.72 -11.96 -15.55
CA GLU A 21 2.25 -10.88 -14.72
C GLU A 21 2.16 -11.29 -13.23
N GLY A 22 3.30 -11.28 -12.54
CA GLY A 22 3.35 -11.44 -11.09
C GLY A 22 2.92 -10.17 -10.35
N MET A 23 2.97 -10.18 -9.02
CA MET A 23 2.58 -9.02 -8.21
C MET A 23 3.64 -7.91 -8.14
N GLY A 24 4.64 -7.89 -9.03
CA GLY A 24 5.72 -6.88 -9.00
C GLY A 24 6.56 -6.93 -7.71
N GLU A 25 6.69 -8.12 -7.12
CA GLU A 25 7.42 -8.30 -5.87
C GLU A 25 8.90 -7.89 -6.01
N SER A 26 9.34 -6.94 -5.18
CA SER A 26 10.70 -6.38 -5.24
C SER A 26 11.43 -6.64 -3.93
N PHE A 27 12.46 -7.49 -3.98
CA PHE A 27 13.42 -7.62 -2.90
C PHE A 27 14.47 -6.51 -3.01
N SER A 28 14.75 -5.83 -1.89
CA SER A 28 15.80 -4.80 -1.83
C SER A 28 16.58 -4.86 -0.52
N PRO A 29 17.91 -5.02 -0.56
CA PRO A 29 18.74 -4.89 0.63
C PRO A 29 19.00 -3.42 0.96
N VAL A 30 18.77 -3.02 2.22
CA VAL A 30 19.18 -1.72 2.72
C VAL A 30 20.66 -1.79 3.08
N LEU A 31 21.53 -1.30 2.19
CA LEU A 31 22.99 -1.46 2.32
C LEU A 31 23.58 -0.81 3.58
N SER A 32 22.95 0.26 4.09
CA SER A 32 23.45 0.97 5.28
C SER A 32 23.19 0.23 6.59
N SER A 33 22.08 -0.50 6.69
CA SER A 33 21.70 -1.24 7.90
C SER A 33 21.88 -2.75 7.78
N GLY A 34 22.11 -3.27 6.57
CA GLY A 34 22.10 -4.69 6.26
C GLY A 34 20.70 -5.33 6.33
N ALA A 35 19.64 -4.54 6.50
CA ALA A 35 18.29 -5.06 6.64
C ALA A 35 17.74 -5.52 5.27
N ALA A 36 17.09 -6.68 5.26
CA ALA A 36 16.37 -7.14 4.09
C ALA A 36 14.97 -6.50 4.07
N THR A 37 14.59 -5.93 2.93
CA THR A 37 13.25 -5.39 2.71
C THR A 37 12.60 -6.06 1.50
N PHE A 38 11.29 -6.24 1.58
CA PHE A 38 10.51 -6.83 0.50
C PHE A 38 9.13 -6.19 0.48
N SER A 39 8.59 -5.94 -0.71
CA SER A 39 7.30 -5.26 -0.86
C SER A 39 6.40 -6.03 -1.81
N VAL A 40 5.14 -6.22 -1.40
CA VAL A 40 4.08 -6.86 -2.19
C VAL A 40 2.93 -5.86 -2.32
N PRO A 41 2.73 -5.22 -3.48
CA PRO A 41 1.62 -4.30 -3.69
C PRO A 41 0.29 -5.06 -3.72
N VAL A 42 -0.77 -4.47 -3.18
CA VAL A 42 -2.12 -5.04 -3.30
C VAL A 42 -2.75 -4.55 -4.61
N ALA A 43 -3.10 -5.49 -5.49
CA ALA A 43 -3.82 -5.17 -6.72
C ALA A 43 -5.23 -4.66 -6.38
N LEU A 44 -5.52 -3.42 -6.75
CA LEU A 44 -6.81 -2.78 -6.53
C LEU A 44 -7.44 -2.41 -7.88
N PRO A 45 -8.77 -2.52 -8.02
CA PRO A 45 -9.47 -2.00 -9.18
C PRO A 45 -9.31 -0.47 -9.23
N SER A 46 -9.44 0.10 -10.42
CA SER A 46 -9.38 1.55 -10.59
C SER A 46 -10.47 2.23 -9.77
N GLY A 47 -10.03 3.19 -8.95
CA GLY A 47 -10.92 4.01 -8.15
C GLY A 47 -11.75 4.98 -8.99
N ARG A 48 -12.87 5.46 -8.44
CA ARG A 48 -13.69 6.48 -9.10
C ARG A 48 -12.86 7.75 -9.33
N ALA A 49 -12.94 8.31 -10.53
CA ALA A 49 -12.17 9.49 -10.93
C ALA A 49 -10.65 9.36 -10.68
N GLY A 50 -10.10 8.13 -10.68
CA GLY A 50 -8.68 7.88 -10.45
C GLY A 50 -8.23 7.94 -8.99
N VAL A 51 -9.16 8.07 -8.03
CA VAL A 51 -8.83 8.10 -6.60
C VAL A 51 -8.90 6.70 -6.01
N GLN A 52 -7.74 6.11 -5.73
CA GLN A 52 -7.61 4.83 -5.03
C GLN A 52 -6.53 4.92 -3.95
N PRO A 53 -6.64 4.14 -2.86
CA PRO A 53 -5.56 4.03 -1.91
C PRO A 53 -4.38 3.27 -2.54
N SER A 54 -3.17 3.61 -2.12
CA SER A 54 -1.99 2.78 -2.35
C SER A 54 -1.84 1.85 -1.15
N LEU A 55 -2.05 0.55 -1.38
CA LEU A 55 -1.95 -0.48 -0.33
C LEU A 55 -0.89 -1.51 -0.73
N GLY A 56 -0.17 -2.00 0.27
CA GLY A 56 0.90 -2.99 0.09
C GLY A 56 1.33 -3.59 1.41
N LEU A 57 1.86 -4.81 1.34
CA LEU A 57 2.57 -5.44 2.44
C LEU A 57 4.05 -5.08 2.34
N SER A 58 4.63 -4.64 3.44
CA SER A 58 6.05 -4.34 3.57
C SER A 58 6.68 -5.30 4.56
N TYR A 59 7.68 -6.06 4.13
CA TYR A 59 8.52 -6.87 4.98
C TYR A 59 9.82 -6.13 5.30
N GLY A 60 10.25 -6.22 6.56
CA GLY A 60 11.57 -5.81 7.02
C GLY A 60 12.11 -6.84 7.99
N SER A 61 13.34 -7.30 7.79
CA SER A 61 13.96 -8.31 8.66
C SER A 61 14.14 -7.85 10.12
N THR A 62 14.12 -6.53 10.36
CA THR A 62 14.22 -5.91 11.69
C THR A 62 12.86 -5.64 12.32
N ASN A 63 11.75 -5.85 11.60
CA ASN A 63 10.42 -5.58 12.13
C ASN A 63 10.00 -6.68 13.10
N GLY A 64 9.22 -6.29 14.10
CA GLY A 64 8.68 -7.20 15.11
C GLY A 64 7.47 -7.99 14.62
N ASN A 65 6.74 -8.56 15.57
CA ASN A 65 5.47 -9.23 15.31
C ASN A 65 4.35 -8.19 15.11
N GLY A 66 3.42 -8.51 14.21
CA GLY A 66 2.28 -7.66 13.89
C GLY A 66 1.07 -8.46 13.39
N PRO A 67 -0.02 -7.77 13.03
CA PRO A 67 -1.27 -8.42 12.62
C PRO A 67 -1.16 -9.26 11.34
N VAL A 68 -0.13 -8.98 10.52
CA VAL A 68 0.14 -9.68 9.26
C VAL A 68 1.34 -10.61 9.34
N GLY A 69 1.79 -10.93 10.56
CA GLY A 69 2.90 -11.84 10.83
C GLY A 69 4.19 -11.14 11.24
N PHE A 70 5.22 -11.94 11.52
CA PHE A 70 6.53 -11.46 11.94
C PHE A 70 7.32 -10.86 10.77
N GLY A 71 7.92 -9.70 10.98
CA GLY A 71 8.67 -8.98 9.95
C GLY A 71 7.79 -8.26 8.92
N TRP A 72 6.50 -8.60 8.85
CA TRP A 72 5.54 -8.02 7.93
C TRP A 72 4.77 -6.86 8.58
N GLY A 73 4.50 -5.85 7.78
CA GLY A 73 3.71 -4.68 8.13
C GLY A 73 2.73 -4.36 7.01
N PHE A 74 1.60 -3.79 7.41
CA PHE A 74 0.62 -3.21 6.50
C PHE A 74 0.44 -1.75 6.92
N SER A 75 1.05 -0.84 6.15
CA SER A 75 1.10 0.57 6.52
C SER A 75 -0.09 1.32 5.93
N VAL A 76 -0.88 1.94 6.81
CA VAL A 76 -1.91 2.91 6.46
C VAL A 76 -1.59 4.24 7.15
N PRO A 77 -1.92 5.39 6.54
CA PRO A 77 -1.70 6.69 7.17
C PRO A 77 -2.39 6.75 8.55
N MET A 78 -1.62 7.03 9.59
CA MET A 78 -2.12 7.10 10.97
C MET A 78 -1.37 8.16 11.77
N ILE A 79 -2.02 8.69 12.81
CA ILE A 79 -1.39 9.58 13.80
C ILE A 79 -1.25 8.79 15.11
N VAL A 80 -0.04 8.71 15.64
CA VAL A 80 0.26 8.02 16.91
C VAL A 80 0.94 8.97 17.88
N ARG A 81 0.73 8.75 19.18
CA ARG A 81 1.50 9.42 20.24
C ARG A 81 2.90 8.83 20.27
N GLN A 82 3.91 9.69 20.42
CA GLN A 82 5.28 9.27 20.61
C GLN A 82 5.43 8.51 21.94
N SER A 83 5.94 7.27 21.90
CA SER A 83 6.07 6.39 23.08
C SER A 83 7.50 5.92 23.36
N ASP A 84 8.48 6.30 22.52
CA ASP A 84 9.89 5.96 22.67
C ASP A 84 10.57 6.69 23.85
N ARG A 85 10.05 7.85 24.25
CA ARG A 85 10.58 8.69 25.36
C ARG A 85 9.76 8.60 26.65
N GLY A 86 8.93 7.58 26.79
CA GLY A 86 8.06 7.39 27.94
C GLY A 86 6.59 7.29 27.54
N LEU A 87 5.75 6.97 28.53
CA LEU A 87 4.33 6.73 28.29
C LEU A 87 3.58 8.06 28.07
N PRO A 88 2.74 8.16 27.03
CA PRO A 88 1.84 9.29 26.85
C PRO A 88 0.97 9.46 28.10
N ARG A 89 1.02 10.65 28.72
CA ARG A 89 0.25 10.95 29.95
C ARG A 89 -1.19 11.39 29.68
N TYR A 90 -1.54 11.60 28.41
CA TYR A 90 -2.87 12.06 27.95
C TYR A 90 -3.37 13.31 28.70
N VAL A 91 -2.44 14.18 29.10
CA VAL A 91 -2.77 15.50 29.61
C VAL A 91 -2.76 16.47 28.45
N ASP A 92 -3.87 17.18 28.27
CA ASP A 92 -4.01 18.22 27.25
C ASP A 92 -3.44 19.56 27.73
N GLU A 93 -2.84 19.59 28.93
CA GLU A 93 -2.21 20.78 29.47
C GLU A 93 -1.05 21.20 28.56
N PRO A 94 -1.04 22.46 28.08
CA PRO A 94 0.07 22.97 27.34
C PRO A 94 1.32 22.93 28.22
N ALA A 95 2.42 22.37 27.70
CA ALA A 95 3.71 22.31 28.39
C ALA A 95 4.36 23.69 28.67
N TRP A 96 3.62 24.79 28.49
CA TRP A 96 4.07 26.17 28.68
C TRP A 96 3.39 26.91 29.85
N THR A 97 2.49 26.26 30.60
CA THR A 97 1.98 26.79 31.89
C THR A 97 2.75 26.26 33.08
#